data_AF-A0A2S9WSJ6-F1
#
_entry.id   AF-A0A2S9WSJ6-F1
#
_cell.length_a   1.000
_cell.length_b   1.000
_cell.length_c   1.000
_cell.angle_alpha   90.00
_cell.angle_beta   90.00
_cell.angle_gamma   90.00
#
_symmetry.space_group_name_H-M   'P 1'
#
loop_
_entity.id
_entity.type
_entity.pdbx_description
1 polymer ?
#
loop_
_entity_poly.entity_id
_entity_poly.type
_entity_poly.pdbx_seq_one_letter_code
_entity_poly.pdbx_strand_id
1 'polypeptide(L)'
;MKNFESFTNHIVYLNGDLPKGMNAGLSGSLPNRVAGDKAEQYIVRKLNTLNYEAYITPGSKSPADIFAVKRRQGYWHIMLIQVKSSKKVSSIKKLNEAKIEELNDLGKFVKEKLKKVEIMNDYSSKPVLVSTGYAAVHSLESKSGLRNLIKNTEFYSAFRSNFTNLDFAKAKEKAEAAHSLKV
;
A
#
# COMPACT_ATOMS: atom_id res chain seq x y z
N MET A 1 -0.13 -6.45 -13.29
CA MET A 1 -1.49 -7.04 -13.47
C MET A 1 -2.21 -6.12 -14.44
N LYS A 2 -2.71 -6.61 -15.58
CA LYS A 2 -3.27 -5.71 -16.61
C LYS A 2 -4.37 -4.83 -16.00
N ASN A 3 -4.35 -3.53 -16.32
CA ASN A 3 -5.27 -2.49 -15.82
C ASN A 3 -5.18 -2.20 -14.31
N PHE A 4 -4.11 -2.59 -13.61
CA PHE A 4 -4.01 -2.40 -12.16
C PHE A 4 -3.98 -0.93 -11.72
N GLU A 5 -3.38 -0.04 -12.51
CA GLU A 5 -3.44 1.41 -12.25
C GLU A 5 -4.89 1.94 -12.30
N SER A 6 -5.61 1.63 -13.37
CA SER A 6 -7.02 2.01 -13.55
C SER A 6 -7.89 1.45 -12.42
N PHE A 7 -7.61 0.23 -11.98
CA PHE A 7 -8.27 -0.37 -10.83
C PHE A 7 -7.95 0.36 -9.51
N THR A 8 -6.69 0.72 -9.27
CA THR A 8 -6.30 1.54 -8.12
C THR A 8 -7.09 2.85 -8.08
N ASN A 9 -7.16 3.56 -9.22
CA ASN A 9 -7.92 4.81 -9.33
C ASN A 9 -9.42 4.61 -9.07
N HIS A 10 -10.00 3.51 -9.58
CA HIS A 10 -11.40 3.16 -9.33
C HIS A 10 -11.68 2.87 -7.85
N ILE A 11 -10.79 2.12 -7.17
CA ILE A 11 -10.90 1.85 -5.73
C ILE A 11 -10.87 3.15 -4.93
N VAL A 12 -9.92 4.04 -5.23
CA VAL A 12 -9.76 5.31 -4.52
C VAL A 12 -10.98 6.22 -4.72
N TYR A 13 -11.53 6.25 -5.93
CA TYR A 13 -12.77 6.97 -6.22
C TYR A 13 -13.95 6.43 -5.40
N LEU A 14 -14.20 5.12 -5.44
CA LEU A 14 -15.30 4.49 -4.69
C LEU A 14 -15.14 4.60 -3.17
N ASN A 15 -13.90 4.57 -2.67
CA ASN A 15 -13.62 4.77 -1.26
C ASN A 15 -13.93 6.21 -0.81
N GLY A 16 -13.77 7.19 -1.71
CA GLY A 16 -14.11 8.60 -1.48
C GLY A 16 -15.62 8.89 -1.39
N ASP A 17 -16.47 8.02 -1.96
CA ASP A 17 -17.93 8.17 -2.00
C ASP A 17 -18.67 7.43 -0.85
N LEU A 18 -17.94 6.74 0.05
CA LEU A 18 -18.53 6.12 1.25
C LEU A 18 -18.90 7.20 2.30
N PRO A 19 -19.95 7.01 3.13
CA PRO A 19 -20.47 8.03 4.02
C PRO A 19 -19.38 8.53 4.98
N LYS A 20 -19.29 9.86 5.09
CA LYS A 20 -18.31 10.66 5.85
C LYS A 20 -17.79 9.98 7.14
N GLY A 21 -16.66 9.28 6.99
CA GLY A 21 -15.76 8.85 8.07
C GLY A 21 -14.29 8.73 7.61
N MET A 22 -14.03 8.75 6.30
CA MET A 22 -12.72 8.48 5.70
C MET A 22 -11.97 9.74 5.23
N ASN A 23 -12.21 10.90 5.86
CA ASN A 23 -11.47 12.14 5.57
C ASN A 23 -10.30 12.30 6.55
N ALA A 24 -9.20 11.59 6.32
CA ALA A 24 -7.96 11.86 7.05
C ALA A 24 -6.78 11.89 6.08
N GLY A 25 -6.41 13.09 5.62
CA GLY A 25 -5.23 13.22 4.75
C GLY A 25 -4.69 14.62 4.47
N LEU A 26 -5.39 15.71 4.78
CA LEU A 26 -4.98 17.05 4.34
C LEU A 26 -4.83 18.06 5.48
N SER A 27 -4.02 17.77 6.49
CA SER A 27 -3.64 18.74 7.54
C SER A 27 -2.12 18.92 7.68
N GLY A 28 -1.39 18.94 6.56
CA GLY A 28 0.04 19.25 6.53
C GLY A 28 0.33 20.59 5.86
N SER A 29 1.29 21.36 6.39
CA SER A 29 1.86 22.52 5.70
C SER A 29 2.53 22.10 4.38
N LEU A 30 2.59 22.99 3.39
CA LEU A 30 3.20 22.75 2.07
C LEU A 30 4.58 22.04 2.11
N PRO A 31 5.51 22.34 3.04
CA PRO A 31 6.79 21.64 3.15
C PRO A 31 6.66 20.16 3.57
N ASN A 32 5.67 19.83 4.41
CA ASN A 32 5.41 18.46 4.84
C ASN A 32 4.84 17.60 3.70
N ARG A 33 4.08 18.23 2.79
CA ARG A 33 3.54 17.56 1.59
C ARG A 33 4.66 17.11 0.65
N VAL A 34 5.61 17.99 0.34
CA VAL A 34 6.76 17.65 -0.53
C VAL A 34 7.62 16.53 0.08
N ALA A 35 7.78 16.51 1.40
CA ALA A 35 8.49 15.44 2.09
C ALA A 35 7.70 14.10 2.05
N GLY A 36 6.37 14.16 2.17
CA GLY A 36 5.45 13.03 1.98
C GLY A 36 5.57 12.43 0.58
N ASP A 37 5.37 13.26 -0.46
CA ASP A 37 5.42 12.83 -1.86
C ASP A 37 6.76 12.16 -2.20
N LYS A 38 7.88 12.73 -1.73
CA LYS A 38 9.21 12.14 -1.95
C LYS A 38 9.41 10.82 -1.19
N ALA A 39 8.82 10.68 0.00
CA ALA A 39 8.88 9.44 0.77
C ALA A 39 8.09 8.33 0.04
N GLU A 40 6.90 8.63 -0.47
CA GLU A 40 6.09 7.69 -1.25
C GLU A 40 6.82 7.26 -2.53
N GLN A 41 7.38 8.21 -3.29
CA GLN A 41 8.20 7.91 -4.47
C GLN A 41 9.41 7.02 -4.13
N TYR A 42 10.02 7.23 -2.96
CA TYR A 42 11.12 6.39 -2.50
C TYR A 42 10.67 4.95 -2.20
N ILE A 43 9.50 4.76 -1.60
CA ILE A 43 8.91 3.43 -1.37
C ILE A 43 8.55 2.75 -2.71
N VAL A 44 7.99 3.49 -3.68
CA VAL A 44 7.74 2.97 -5.04
C VAL A 44 9.04 2.46 -5.68
N ARG A 45 10.14 3.22 -5.60
CA ARG A 45 11.44 2.76 -6.14
C ARG A 45 11.91 1.47 -5.47
N LYS A 46 11.73 1.33 -4.15
CA LYS A 46 12.05 0.09 -3.42
C LYS A 46 11.18 -1.08 -3.88
N LEU A 47 9.88 -0.87 -4.04
CA LEU A 47 8.97 -1.89 -4.56
C LEU A 47 9.35 -2.33 -5.98
N ASN A 48 9.74 -1.39 -6.84
CA ASN A 48 10.23 -1.69 -8.19
C ASN A 48 11.48 -2.58 -8.16
N THR A 49 12.43 -2.34 -7.24
CA THR A 49 13.59 -3.25 -7.06
C THR A 49 13.20 -4.65 -6.60
N LEU A 50 12.04 -4.79 -5.96
CA LEU A 50 11.44 -6.07 -5.57
C LEU A 50 10.54 -6.66 -6.68
N ASN A 51 10.56 -6.10 -7.89
CA ASN A 51 9.76 -6.48 -9.05
C ASN A 51 8.24 -6.35 -8.82
N TYR A 52 7.82 -5.33 -8.07
CA TYR A 52 6.43 -4.90 -8.03
C TYR A 52 6.19 -3.78 -9.04
N GLU A 53 4.98 -3.76 -9.57
CA GLU A 53 4.38 -2.63 -10.26
C GLU A 53 3.62 -1.82 -9.20
N ALA A 54 4.07 -0.60 -8.88
CA ALA A 54 3.59 0.17 -7.74
C ALA A 54 3.09 1.57 -8.14
N TYR A 55 1.97 1.99 -7.54
CA TYR A 55 1.26 3.22 -7.83
C TYR A 55 0.95 3.97 -6.53
N ILE A 56 1.17 5.28 -6.55
CA ILE A 56 0.76 6.18 -5.47
C ILE A 56 -0.73 6.49 -5.64
N THR A 57 -1.51 6.44 -4.55
CA THR A 57 -2.95 6.72 -4.62
C THR A 57 -3.21 8.22 -4.79
N PRO A 58 -4.13 8.61 -5.68
CA PRO A 58 -4.38 10.02 -5.93
C PRO A 58 -5.05 10.71 -4.73
N GLY A 59 -4.50 11.86 -4.34
CA GLY A 59 -5.16 12.82 -3.45
C GLY A 59 -5.29 12.39 -1.99
N SER A 60 -4.55 11.38 -1.53
CA SER A 60 -4.60 10.87 -0.15
C SER A 60 -6.01 10.51 0.32
N LYS A 61 -6.87 10.05 -0.60
CA LYS A 61 -8.27 9.68 -0.34
C LYS A 61 -8.47 8.21 0.07
N SER A 62 -7.37 7.51 0.31
CA SER A 62 -7.34 6.09 0.66
C SER A 62 -6.53 5.88 1.94
N PRO A 63 -6.92 4.95 2.82
CA PRO A 63 -6.11 4.53 3.96
C PRO A 63 -4.70 4.05 3.61
N ALA A 64 -4.45 3.64 2.36
CA ALA A 64 -3.12 3.35 1.83
C ALA A 64 -2.66 4.42 0.84
N ASP A 65 -1.43 4.89 1.01
CA ASP A 65 -0.75 5.81 0.09
C ASP A 65 -0.23 5.08 -1.17
N ILE A 66 0.07 3.77 -1.09
CA ILE A 66 0.63 2.99 -2.20
C ILE A 66 -0.11 1.68 -2.41
N PHE A 67 -0.42 1.40 -3.67
CA PHE A 67 -0.91 0.10 -4.16
C PHE A 67 0.17 -0.51 -5.04
N ALA A 68 0.56 -1.75 -4.75
CA ALA A 68 1.56 -2.44 -5.53
C ALA A 68 1.13 -3.86 -5.87
N VAL A 69 1.50 -4.35 -7.05
CA VAL A 69 1.14 -5.69 -7.50
C VAL A 69 2.34 -6.44 -8.05
N LYS A 70 2.38 -7.76 -7.78
CA LYS A 70 3.38 -8.66 -8.35
C LYS A 70 2.79 -10.03 -8.62
N ARG A 71 3.20 -10.64 -9.73
CA ARG A 71 2.97 -12.07 -9.98
C ARG A 71 3.97 -12.87 -9.15
N ARG A 72 3.47 -13.73 -8.26
CA ARG A 72 4.27 -14.72 -7.54
C ARG A 72 3.99 -16.12 -8.10
N GLN A 73 4.75 -17.12 -7.68
CA GLN A 73 4.48 -18.51 -8.06
C GLN A 73 3.09 -18.91 -7.56
N GLY A 74 2.15 -19.16 -8.47
CA GLY A 74 0.80 -19.63 -8.13
C GLY A 74 -0.24 -18.53 -7.87
N TYR A 75 0.10 -17.37 -7.31
CA TYR A 75 -0.84 -16.27 -7.05
C TYR A 75 -0.38 -14.86 -7.50
N TRP A 76 -1.32 -13.92 -7.54
CA TRP A 76 -1.04 -12.49 -7.58
C TRP A 76 -0.99 -11.92 -6.17
N HIS A 77 -0.01 -11.08 -5.89
CA HIS A 77 0.12 -10.39 -4.61
C HIS A 77 -0.12 -8.90 -4.82
N ILE A 78 -1.18 -8.37 -4.23
CA ILE A 78 -1.45 -6.95 -4.10
C ILE A 78 -1.03 -6.51 -2.69
N MET A 79 -0.23 -5.47 -2.61
CA MET A 79 0.32 -4.91 -1.38
C MET A 79 -0.17 -3.47 -1.23
N LEU A 80 -0.79 -3.18 -0.10
CA LEU A 80 -1.28 -1.85 0.27
C LEU A 80 -0.39 -1.33 1.40
N ILE A 81 0.24 -0.18 1.19
CA ILE A 81 1.17 0.40 2.16
C ILE A 81 0.71 1.79 2.54
N GLN A 82 0.63 2.04 3.85
CA GLN A 82 0.51 3.39 4.37
C GLN A 82 1.89 3.95 4.74
N VAL A 83 2.22 5.12 4.22
CA VAL A 83 3.52 5.77 4.43
C VAL A 83 3.36 6.87 5.48
N LYS A 84 4.31 6.94 6.41
CA LYS A 84 4.46 8.11 7.27
C LYS A 84 5.90 8.57 7.22
N SER A 85 6.09 9.86 7.00
CA SER A 85 7.42 10.44 6.93
C SER A 85 7.58 11.63 7.87
N SER A 86 8.83 11.88 8.26
CA SER A 86 9.21 13.09 8.99
C SER A 86 10.69 13.39 8.83
N LYS A 87 11.05 14.66 9.03
CA LYS A 87 12.44 15.13 9.18
C LYS A 87 13.11 14.72 10.50
N LYS A 88 12.33 14.35 11.52
CA LYS A 88 12.84 13.84 12.80
C LYS A 88 12.30 12.44 13.04
N VAL A 89 13.18 11.45 13.21
CA VAL A 89 12.78 10.04 13.42
C VAL A 89 11.77 9.88 14.56
N SER A 90 11.97 10.55 15.69
CA SER A 90 11.10 10.48 16.87
C SER A 90 9.68 11.03 16.63
N SER A 91 9.46 11.76 15.55
CA SER A 91 8.16 12.34 15.21
C SER A 91 7.43 11.62 14.09
N ILE A 92 7.99 10.52 13.57
CA ILE A 92 7.29 9.68 12.60
C ILE A 92 6.17 8.95 13.37
N LYS A 93 4.92 9.35 13.11
CA LYS A 93 3.75 8.78 13.77
C LYS A 93 3.55 7.33 13.33
N LYS A 94 3.49 6.41 14.29
CA LYS A 94 2.95 5.07 14.05
C LYS A 94 1.45 5.16 13.78
N LEU A 95 0.92 4.16 13.08
CA LEU A 95 -0.53 4.02 12.98
C LEU A 95 -1.08 3.56 14.33
N ASN A 96 -2.22 4.12 14.72
CA ASN A 96 -3.00 3.60 15.83
C ASN A 96 -3.92 2.47 15.34
N GLU A 97 -4.56 1.77 16.27
CA GLU A 97 -5.43 0.63 15.98
C GLU A 97 -6.54 0.97 14.98
N ALA A 98 -7.21 2.11 15.15
CA ALA A 98 -8.25 2.57 14.23
C ALA A 98 -7.74 2.76 12.78
N LYS A 99 -6.54 3.32 12.60
CA LYS A 99 -5.93 3.46 11.26
C LYS A 99 -5.46 2.14 10.68
N ILE A 100 -5.03 1.20 11.52
CA ILE A 100 -4.73 -0.16 11.08
C ILE A 100 -6.00 -0.87 10.62
N GLU A 101 -7.11 -0.69 11.34
CA GLU A 101 -8.42 -1.22 10.99
C GLU A 101 -8.95 -0.65 9.66
N GLU A 102 -8.92 0.68 9.48
CA GLU A 102 -9.28 1.33 8.20
C GLU A 102 -8.47 0.77 7.02
N LEU A 103 -7.16 0.57 7.21
CA LEU A 103 -6.29 0.01 6.19
C LEU A 103 -6.63 -1.47 5.90
N ASN A 104 -6.95 -2.25 6.92
CA ASN A 104 -7.37 -3.64 6.78
C ASN A 104 -8.72 -3.77 6.07
N ASP A 105 -9.66 -2.87 6.35
CA ASP A 105 -10.95 -2.81 5.67
C ASP A 105 -10.81 -2.44 4.21
N LEU A 106 -9.91 -1.50 3.88
CA LEU A 106 -9.51 -1.26 2.48
C LEU A 106 -8.98 -2.54 1.82
N GLY A 107 -8.14 -3.32 2.52
CA GLY A 107 -7.65 -4.61 2.01
C GLY A 107 -8.75 -5.62 1.71
N LYS A 108 -9.76 -5.73 2.58
CA LYS A 108 -10.96 -6.56 2.35
C LYS A 108 -11.77 -6.04 1.16
N PHE A 109 -11.97 -4.72 1.08
CA PHE A 109 -12.71 -4.06 0.01
C PHE A 109 -12.06 -4.26 -1.36
N VAL A 110 -10.74 -4.08 -1.47
CA VAL A 110 -9.96 -4.36 -2.69
C VAL A 110 -10.16 -5.80 -3.13
N LYS A 111 -10.02 -6.77 -2.20
CA LYS A 111 -10.24 -8.20 -2.48
C LYS A 111 -11.64 -8.46 -3.05
N GLU A 112 -12.67 -7.82 -2.50
CA GLU A 112 -14.04 -7.97 -2.99
C GLU A 112 -14.24 -7.34 -4.37
N LYS A 113 -13.71 -6.13 -4.59
CA LYS A 113 -13.89 -5.40 -5.85
C LYS A 113 -13.18 -6.05 -7.03
N LEU A 114 -12.09 -6.80 -6.81
CA LEU A 114 -11.48 -7.63 -7.86
C LEU A 114 -12.46 -8.60 -8.52
N LYS A 115 -13.52 -9.02 -7.82
CA LYS A 115 -14.54 -9.94 -8.35
C LYS A 115 -15.74 -9.22 -9.00
N LYS A 116 -15.88 -7.92 -8.76
CA LYS A 116 -17.08 -7.14 -9.10
C LYS A 116 -16.85 -6.12 -10.21
N VAL A 117 -15.61 -5.73 -10.46
CA VAL A 117 -15.27 -4.67 -11.41
C VAL A 117 -14.83 -5.28 -12.74
N GLU A 118 -15.48 -4.85 -13.81
CA GLU A 118 -15.30 -5.39 -15.17
C GLU A 118 -13.84 -5.36 -15.65
N ILE A 119 -13.10 -4.27 -15.36
CA ILE A 119 -11.69 -4.12 -15.75
C ILE A 119 -10.77 -5.19 -15.13
N MET A 120 -11.25 -5.91 -14.12
CA MET A 120 -10.55 -6.97 -13.39
C MET A 120 -11.11 -8.37 -13.64
N ASN A 121 -12.04 -8.56 -14.59
CA ASN A 121 -12.69 -9.84 -14.87
C ASN A 121 -11.69 -10.99 -15.08
N ASP A 122 -10.58 -10.73 -15.79
CA ASP A 122 -9.49 -11.68 -16.02
C ASP A 122 -8.83 -12.21 -14.74
N TYR A 123 -9.05 -11.57 -13.59
CA TYR A 123 -8.43 -11.88 -12.30
C TYR A 123 -9.45 -12.33 -11.24
N SER A 124 -10.75 -12.25 -11.53
CA SER A 124 -11.84 -12.58 -10.59
C SER A 124 -11.76 -14.00 -10.02
N SER A 125 -11.36 -14.97 -10.84
CA SER A 125 -11.18 -16.38 -10.47
C SER A 125 -9.73 -16.74 -10.13
N LYS A 126 -8.77 -15.85 -10.37
CA LYS A 126 -7.35 -16.13 -10.12
C LYS A 126 -7.04 -16.10 -8.62
N PRO A 127 -6.01 -16.84 -8.15
CA PRO A 127 -5.57 -16.73 -6.78
C PRO A 127 -4.94 -15.36 -6.51
N VAL A 128 -5.50 -14.62 -5.55
CA VAL A 128 -5.01 -13.28 -5.15
C VAL A 128 -4.81 -13.21 -3.65
N LEU A 129 -3.67 -12.67 -3.25
CA LEU A 129 -3.36 -12.27 -1.88
C LEU A 129 -3.33 -10.75 -1.82
N VAL A 130 -4.16 -10.13 -1.00
CA VAL A 130 -4.08 -8.70 -0.67
C VAL A 130 -3.45 -8.59 0.70
N SER A 131 -2.37 -7.83 0.88
CA SER A 131 -1.78 -7.58 2.20
C SER A 131 -1.65 -6.10 2.50
N THR A 132 -1.68 -5.78 3.79
CA THR A 132 -1.61 -4.43 4.33
C THR A 132 -0.38 -4.25 5.19
N GLY A 133 0.19 -3.05 5.17
CA GLY A 133 1.35 -2.73 5.99
C GLY A 133 1.67 -1.25 6.00
N TYR A 134 2.77 -0.95 6.66
CA TYR A 134 3.20 0.40 6.98
C TYR A 134 4.69 0.59 6.71
N ALA A 135 5.05 1.79 6.28
CA ALA A 135 6.45 2.20 6.13
C ALA A 135 6.71 3.57 6.79
N ALA A 136 7.61 3.57 7.77
CA ALA A 136 8.15 4.78 8.39
C ALA A 136 9.38 5.26 7.62
N VAL A 137 9.32 6.47 7.08
CA VAL A 137 10.41 7.06 6.28
C VAL A 137 10.98 8.29 6.96
N HIS A 138 12.28 8.29 7.20
CA HIS A 138 13.01 9.47 7.64
C HIS A 138 13.49 10.28 6.43
N SER A 139 13.07 11.52 6.35
CA SER A 139 13.41 12.46 5.28
C SER A 139 14.48 13.44 5.75
N LEU A 140 15.73 13.18 5.38
CA LEU A 140 16.89 14.00 5.73
C LEU A 140 17.11 15.07 4.66
N GLU A 141 17.20 16.32 5.07
CA GLU A 141 17.78 17.35 4.20
C GLU A 141 19.30 17.18 4.16
N SER A 142 19.86 17.17 2.95
CA SER A 142 21.30 17.13 2.70
C SER A 142 21.68 18.20 1.69
N LYS A 143 22.98 18.51 1.60
CA LYS A 143 23.50 19.49 0.62
C LYS A 143 23.15 19.13 -0.84
N SER A 144 22.94 17.84 -1.13
CA SER A 144 22.55 17.32 -2.46
C SER A 144 21.03 17.09 -2.61
N GLY A 145 20.21 17.58 -1.67
CA GLY A 145 18.75 17.43 -1.68
C GLY A 145 18.20 16.52 -0.59
N LEU A 146 16.93 16.11 -0.73
CA LEU A 146 16.22 15.28 0.26
C LEU A 146 16.62 13.80 0.11
N ARG A 147 17.16 13.19 1.17
CA ARG A 147 17.47 11.77 1.25
C ARG A 147 16.42 11.06 2.11
N ASN A 148 15.88 9.95 1.60
CA ASN A 148 14.89 9.14 2.33
C ASN A 148 15.50 7.82 2.82
N LEU A 149 15.19 7.44 4.06
CA LEU A 149 15.64 6.20 4.69
C LEU A 149 14.46 5.50 5.38
N ILE A 150 14.31 4.20 5.18
CA ILE A 150 13.33 3.40 5.93
C ILE A 150 13.84 3.25 7.37
N LYS A 151 12.97 3.53 8.34
CA LYS A 151 13.28 3.36 9.78
C LYS A 151 12.53 2.22 10.41
N ASN A 152 11.29 1.99 9.97
CA ASN A 152 10.46 0.90 10.46
C ASN A 152 9.51 0.47 9.33
N THR A 153 9.17 -0.80 9.34
CA THR A 153 8.16 -1.39 8.46
C THR A 153 7.35 -2.38 9.27
N GLU A 154 6.04 -2.43 9.06
CA GLU A 154 5.17 -3.36 9.77
C GLU A 154 4.22 -4.02 8.77
N PHE A 155 4.08 -5.34 8.90
CA PHE A 155 3.03 -6.11 8.24
C PHE A 155 1.84 -6.19 9.18
N TYR A 156 0.62 -5.93 8.68
CA TYR A 156 -0.58 -5.98 9.52
C TYR A 156 -1.46 -7.18 9.21
N SER A 157 -1.85 -7.36 7.95
CA SER A 157 -2.80 -8.42 7.59
C SER A 157 -2.64 -8.89 6.16
N ALA A 158 -3.21 -10.07 5.90
CA ALA A 158 -3.30 -10.64 4.56
C ALA A 158 -4.65 -11.32 4.35
N PHE A 159 -5.24 -11.08 3.18
CA PHE A 159 -6.56 -11.56 2.77
C PHE A 159 -6.43 -12.33 1.46
N ARG A 160 -6.89 -13.58 1.45
CA ARG A 160 -6.78 -14.47 0.27
C ARG A 160 -8.10 -14.58 -0.49
N SER A 161 -8.01 -14.78 -1.80
CA SER A 161 -9.12 -15.17 -2.67
C SER A 161 -8.67 -16.29 -3.60
N ASN A 162 -9.50 -17.34 -3.74
CA ASN A 162 -9.28 -18.46 -4.66
C ASN A 162 -7.97 -19.24 -4.39
N PHE A 163 -7.69 -19.52 -3.11
CA PHE A 163 -6.45 -20.19 -2.64
C PHE A 163 -6.59 -21.70 -2.46
N THR A 164 -7.50 -22.36 -3.19
CA THR A 164 -7.84 -23.78 -2.98
C THR A 164 -6.63 -24.71 -3.03
N ASN A 165 -5.67 -24.45 -3.93
CA ASN A 165 -4.48 -25.29 -4.14
C ASN A 165 -3.17 -24.57 -3.75
N LEU A 166 -3.24 -23.56 -2.88
CA LEU A 166 -2.09 -22.76 -2.47
C LEU A 166 -1.95 -22.72 -0.95
N ASP A 167 -0.71 -22.89 -0.49
CA ASP A 167 -0.37 -22.74 0.91
C ASP A 167 -0.41 -21.25 1.32
N PHE A 168 -1.46 -20.90 2.06
CA PHE A 168 -1.64 -19.53 2.53
C PHE A 168 -0.62 -19.11 3.57
N ALA A 169 -0.14 -20.02 4.42
CA ALA A 169 0.86 -19.68 5.44
C ALA A 169 2.16 -19.25 4.76
N LYS A 170 2.64 -20.05 3.80
CA LYS A 170 3.81 -19.70 2.99
C LYS A 170 3.62 -18.42 2.18
N ALA A 171 2.40 -18.19 1.65
CA ALA A 171 2.12 -16.95 0.93
C ALA A 171 2.13 -15.73 1.86
N LYS A 172 1.61 -15.86 3.08
CA LYS A 172 1.63 -14.83 4.12
C LYS A 172 3.07 -14.49 4.54
N GLU A 173 3.90 -15.48 4.81
CA GLU A 173 5.33 -15.28 5.13
C GLU A 173 6.06 -14.51 4.01
N LYS A 174 5.83 -14.90 2.76
CA LYS A 174 6.39 -14.19 1.59
C LYS A 174 5.88 -12.74 1.48
N ALA A 175 4.64 -12.49 1.86
CA ALA A 175 4.07 -11.16 1.87
C ALA A 175 4.65 -10.29 2.99
N GLU A 176 4.81 -10.86 4.18
CA GLU A 176 5.45 -10.22 5.34
C GLU A 176 6.91 -9.88 5.04
N ALA A 177 7.68 -10.81 4.48
CA ALA A 177 9.05 -10.56 4.05
C ALA A 177 9.12 -9.41 3.02
N ALA A 178 8.16 -9.32 2.11
CA ALA A 178 8.11 -8.25 1.12
C ALA A 178 7.76 -6.88 1.72
N HIS A 179 6.93 -6.84 2.77
CA HIS A 179 6.64 -5.63 3.55
C HIS A 179 7.85 -5.10 4.32
N SER A 180 8.90 -5.92 4.54
CA SER A 180 10.15 -5.43 5.11
C SER A 180 10.91 -4.46 4.19
N LEU A 181 10.57 -4.42 2.89
CA LEU A 181 11.18 -3.56 1.87
C LEU A 181 12.72 -3.67 1.80
N LYS A 182 13.28 -4.78 2.31
CA LYS A 182 14.69 -5.12 2.22
C LYS A 182 14.97 -5.72 0.84
N VAL A 183 16.06 -5.26 0.22
CA VAL A 183 16.62 -5.81 -1.03
C VAL A 183 17.78 -6.69 -0.64
#